data_AF-A0A3R7P133-F1
#
_entry.id   AF-A0A3R7P133-F1
#
_cell.length_a   1.000
_cell.length_b   1.000
_cell.length_c   1.000
_cell.angle_alpha   90.00
_cell.angle_beta   90.00
_cell.angle_gamma   90.00
#
_symmetry.space_group_name_H-M   'P 1'
#
loop_
_entity.id
_entity.type
_entity.pdbx_description
1 polymer ?
#
loop_
_entity_poly.entity_id
_entity_poly.type
_entity_poly.pdbx_seq_one_letter_code
_entity_poly.pdbx_strand_id
1 'polypeptide(L)' 'MTDVLDKFYSNDKKRHAHVIYDHISKVYKVDMFENDTLIKSVPMVTEFTDDGYFVTEEVVHSKSYAEDAAENWVLGVIE' A
#
# COMPACT_ATOMS: atom_id res chain seq x y z
N MET A 1 -8.64 10.45 -9.57
CA MET A 1 -9.32 10.74 -8.29
C MET A 1 -8.93 9.61 -7.36
N THR A 2 -8.49 9.93 -6.14
CA THR A 2 -8.01 8.96 -5.15
C THR A 2 -8.84 9.14 -3.89
N ASP A 3 -9.36 8.03 -3.36
CA ASP A 3 -10.13 8.04 -2.13
C ASP A 3 -9.35 7.37 -1.00
N VAL A 4 -9.17 8.09 0.11
CA VAL A 4 -8.61 7.50 1.33
C VAL A 4 -9.70 6.69 2.00
N LEU A 5 -9.48 5.40 2.10
CA LEU A 5 -10.44 4.44 2.67
C LEU A 5 -10.23 4.29 4.17
N ASP A 6 -8.99 4.03 4.58
CA ASP A 6 -8.64 3.73 5.97
C ASP A 6 -7.29 4.34 6.36
N LYS A 7 -7.10 4.54 7.66
CA LYS A 7 -5.88 5.12 8.24
C LYS A 7 -5.42 4.32 9.44
N PHE A 8 -4.13 3.99 9.45
CA PHE A 8 -3.47 3.21 10.48
C PHE A 8 -2.39 4.06 11.13
N TYR A 9 -2.26 3.97 12.43
CA TYR A 9 -1.28 4.74 13.20
C TYR A 9 -0.50 3.81 14.12
N SER A 10 0.81 4.02 14.17
CA SER A 10 1.67 3.42 15.17
C SER A 10 1.37 3.97 16.57
N ASN A 11 1.73 3.21 17.60
CA ASN A 11 1.51 3.60 19.00
C ASN A 11 2.25 4.89 19.40
N ASP A 12 3.43 5.14 18.82
CA ASP A 12 4.21 6.36 19.06
C ASP A 12 3.78 7.54 18.18
N LYS A 13 2.79 7.32 17.29
CA LYS A 13 2.28 8.27 16.29
C LYS A 13 3.33 8.83 15.34
N LYS A 14 4.53 8.24 15.28
CA LYS A 14 5.56 8.68 14.32
C LYS A 14 5.30 8.09 12.95
N ARG A 15 4.81 6.86 12.89
CA ARG A 15 4.44 6.17 11.65
C ARG A 15 2.93 6.12 11.47
N HIS A 16 2.45 6.41 10.27
CA HIS A 16 1.07 6.16 9.90
C HIS A 16 0.95 5.78 8.43
N ALA A 17 -0.05 4.98 8.09
CA ALA A 17 -0.30 4.53 6.74
C ALA A 17 -1.74 4.84 6.33
N HIS A 18 -1.94 5.18 5.07
CA HIS A 18 -3.26 5.40 4.48
C HIS A 18 -3.49 4.36 3.39
N VAL A 19 -4.63 3.66 3.49
CA VAL A 19 -5.12 2.80 2.41
C VAL A 19 -5.93 3.68 1.46
N ILE A 20 -5.53 3.69 0.20
CA ILE A 20 -6.10 4.56 -0.83
C ILE A 20 -6.57 3.68 -1.98
N TYR A 21 -7.70 4.01 -2.57
CA TYR A 21 -8.12 3.42 -3.84
C TYR A 21 -7.88 4.42 -4.98
N ASP A 22 -7.06 4.02 -5.94
CA ASP A 22 -6.81 4.78 -7.15
C ASP A 22 -7.82 4.35 -8.23
N HIS A 23 -8.80 5.21 -8.50
CA HIS A 23 -9.84 4.93 -9.50
C HIS A 23 -9.34 4.90 -10.94
N ILE A 24 -8.18 5.51 -11.23
CA ILE A 24 -7.62 5.54 -12.58
C ILE A 24 -7.02 4.18 -12.90
N SER A 25 -6.15 3.70 -12.02
CA SER A 25 -5.51 2.40 -12.17
C SER A 25 -6.38 1.25 -11.67
N LYS A 26 -7.48 1.54 -10.94
CA LYS A 26 -8.35 0.56 -10.26
C LYS A 26 -7.57 -0.35 -9.29
N VAL A 27 -6.62 0.22 -8.56
CA VAL A 27 -5.76 -0.50 -7.61
C VAL A 27 -5.82 0.13 -6.23
N TYR A 28 -5.66 -0.70 -5.21
CA TYR A 28 -5.40 -0.22 -3.86
C TYR A 28 -3.93 0.17 -3.74
N LYS A 29 -3.65 1.23 -2.98
CA LYS A 29 -2.32 1.72 -2.66
C LYS A 29 -2.22 1.93 -1.16
N VAL A 30 -1.04 1.71 -0.62
CA VAL A 30 -0.71 2.04 0.77
C VAL A 30 0.32 3.14 0.77
N ASP A 31 -0.10 4.32 1.22
CA ASP A 31 0.80 5.46 1.44
C ASP A 31 1.33 5.37 2.86
N MET A 32 2.65 5.36 3.00
CA MET A 32 3.38 5.18 4.25
C MET A 32 4.05 6.49 4.64
N PHE A 33 3.76 6.97 5.84
CA PHE A 33 4.21 8.26 6.33
C PHE A 33 5.00 8.12 7.62
N GLU A 34 6.13 8.81 7.71
CA GLU A 34 6.93 8.92 8.92
C GLU A 34 7.12 10.40 9.26
N ASN A 35 6.80 10.77 10.51
CA ASN A 35 6.78 12.16 10.99
C ASN A 35 6.03 13.10 10.02
N ASP A 36 4.82 12.69 9.62
CA ASP A 36 3.95 13.42 8.66
C ASP A 36 4.52 13.64 7.26
N THR A 37 5.62 12.95 6.92
CA THR A 37 6.23 12.97 5.59
C THR A 37 5.93 11.66 4.86
N LEU A 38 5.41 11.73 3.64
CA LEU A 38 5.23 10.55 2.78
C LEU A 38 6.60 9.97 2.44
N ILE A 39 6.86 8.74 2.88
CA ILE A 39 8.11 8.03 2.63
C ILE A 39 7.98 7.12 1.41
N LYS A 40 6.83 6.44 1.27
CA LYS A 40 6.60 5.44 0.23
C LYS A 40 5.12 5.36 -0.11
N SER A 41 4.81 5.09 -1.38
CA SER A 41 3.47 4.72 -1.83
C SER A 41 3.60 3.39 -2.56
N VAL A 42 2.92 2.36 -2.07
CA VAL A 42 3.06 1.00 -2.60
C VAL A 42 1.72 0.57 -3.23
N PRO A 43 1.68 0.31 -4.55
CA PRO A 43 0.52 -0.30 -5.17
C PRO A 43 0.40 -1.76 -4.75
N MET A 44 -0.81 -2.17 -4.38
CA MET A 44 -1.13 -3.54 -3.97
C MET A 44 -1.41 -4.38 -5.21
N VAL A 45 -0.36 -4.59 -6.00
CA VAL A 45 -0.37 -5.40 -7.23
C VAL A 45 0.78 -6.40 -7.15
N THR A 46 0.55 -7.64 -7.57
CA THR A 46 1.62 -8.60 -7.84
C THR A 46 1.77 -8.75 -9.34
N GLU A 47 2.92 -8.34 -9.84
CA GLU A 47 3.32 -8.52 -11.23
C GLU A 47 4.07 -9.85 -11.36
N PHE A 48 3.63 -10.69 -12.28
CA PHE A 48 4.34 -11.90 -12.68
C PHE A 48 5.12 -11.58 -13.94
N THR A 49 6.44 -11.76 -13.89
CA THR A 49 7.32 -11.56 -15.05
C THR A 49 7.80 -12.90 -15.56
N ASP A 50 7.73 -13.08 -16.88
CA ASP A 50 8.38 -14.21 -17.55
C ASP A 50 9.79 -13.77 -17.98
N ASP A 51 10.79 -14.50 -17.51
CA ASP A 51 12.22 -14.28 -17.76
C ASP A 51 12.76 -12.85 -17.48
N GLY A 52 12.06 -12.08 -16.64
CA GLY A 52 12.48 -10.75 -16.19
C GLY A 52 12.39 -9.63 -17.24
N TYR A 53 11.80 -9.89 -18.41
CA TYR A 53 11.71 -8.91 -19.50
C TYR A 53 10.28 -8.44 -19.80
N PHE A 54 9.26 -9.26 -19.50
CA PHE A 54 7.86 -8.92 -19.75
C PHE A 54 6.96 -9.31 -18.58
N VAL A 55 6.13 -8.37 -18.12
CA VAL A 55 5.04 -8.66 -17.19
C VAL A 55 3.96 -9.41 -17.96
N THR A 56 3.65 -10.63 -17.53
CA THR A 56 2.68 -11.53 -18.18
C THR A 56 1.32 -11.49 -17.51
N GLU A 57 1.29 -11.31 -16.19
CA GLU A 57 0.05 -11.21 -15.40
C GLU A 57 0.18 -10.17 -14.28
N GLU A 58 -0.90 -9.46 -14.01
CA GLU A 58 -1.03 -8.55 -12.86
C GLU A 58 -2.20 -8.99 -12.00
N VAL A 59 -1.94 -9.29 -10.73
CA VAL A 59 -2.98 -9.59 -9.74
C VAL A 59 -3.15 -8.37 -8.85
N VAL A 60 -4.29 -7.71 -8.98
CA VAL A 60 -4.70 -6.62 -8.08
C VAL A 60 -5.21 -7.23 -6.79
N HIS A 61 -4.60 -6.86 -5.66
CA HIS A 61 -5.01 -7.33 -4.35
C HIS A 61 -6.26 -6.62 -3.85
N SER A 62 -6.94 -7.25 -2.90
CA SER A 62 -8.16 -6.72 -2.29
C SER A 62 -7.87 -5.60 -1.28
N LYS A 63 -8.94 -4.91 -0.85
CA LYS A 63 -8.87 -3.90 0.22
C LYS A 63 -8.26 -4.45 1.51
N SER A 64 -8.68 -5.65 1.94
CA SER A 64 -8.22 -6.24 3.20
C SER A 64 -6.71 -6.52 3.17
N TYR A 65 -6.18 -6.92 2.02
CA TYR A 65 -4.73 -7.09 1.87
C TYR A 65 -3.98 -5.76 2.03
N ALA A 66 -4.54 -4.66 1.52
CA ALA A 66 -3.98 -3.33 1.69
C ALA A 66 -4.04 -2.86 3.16
N GLU A 67 -5.12 -3.17 3.87
CA GLU A 67 -5.28 -2.92 5.31
C GLU A 67 -4.25 -3.70 6.12
N ASP A 68 -4.09 -5.01 5.86
CA ASP A 68 -3.10 -5.86 6.52
C ASP A 68 -1.67 -5.34 6.28
N ALA A 69 -1.35 -4.91 5.05
CA ALA A 69 -0.05 -4.33 4.73
C ALA A 69 0.18 -3.00 5.47
N ALA A 70 -0.84 -2.13 5.53
CA ALA A 70 -0.77 -0.87 6.26
C ALA A 70 -0.57 -1.08 7.77
N GLU A 71 -1.31 -2.03 8.36
CA GLU A 71 -1.20 -2.40 9.77
C GLU A 71 0.18 -2.97 10.10
N ASN A 72 0.65 -3.94 9.31
CA ASN A 72 1.97 -4.55 9.52
C ASN A 72 3.10 -3.52 9.41
N TRP A 73 2.98 -2.55 8.51
CA TRP A 73 3.98 -1.49 8.37
C TRP A 73 4.01 -0.56 9.58
N VAL A 74 2.85 -0.09 10.07
CA VAL A 74 2.81 0.77 11.27
C VAL A 74 3.22 0.04 12.55
N LEU A 75 3.05 -1.28 12.60
CA LEU A 75 3.56 -2.13 13.68
C LEU A 75 5.07 -2.43 13.55
N GLY A 76 5.69 -2.10 12.41
CA GLY A 76 7.11 -2.37 12.15
C GLY A 76 7.43 -3.84 11.89
N VAL A 77 6.44 -4.63 11.44
CA VAL A 77 6.62 -6.03 11.04
C VAL A 77 7.25 -6.13 9.65
N ILE A 78 7.02 -5.13 8.79
CA ILE A 78 7.55 -5.04 7.42
C ILE A 78 8.17 -3.65 7.18
N GLU A 79 9.25 -3.60 6.38
CA GLU A 79 9.99 -2.37 5.98
C GLU A 79 10.07 -2.22 4.45
#